data_AF-A0A7W2NAF6-F1
#
_entry.id   AF-A0A7W2NAF6-F1
#
_cell.length_a   1.000
_cell.length_b   1.000
_cell.length_c   1.000
_cell.angle_alpha   90.00
_cell.angle_beta   90.00
_cell.angle_gamma   90.00
#
_symmetry.space_group_name_H-M   'P 1'
#
loop_
_entity.id
_entity.type
_entity.pdbx_description
1 polymer ?
#
loop_
_entity_poly.entity_id
_entity_poly.type
_entity_poly.pdbx_seq_one_letter_code
_entity_poly.pdbx_strand_id
1 'polypeptide(L)'
;MTSLQVANKSEKSLTEILVVVVLVASLMASFIFYFFKQQGQINQAGFSSIAQVFSARVNGIRGQWFMDLKPRFVRLASNQIQPDGGLMLQVPVNKWGWVDSQDQALLCQIIWHYVMEAPLLYMRAPISAVLVEQQKQVLPYCQYSLPSGEYFTYQRHNGKVSEIKLAY
;
A
#
# COMPACT_ATOMS: atom_id res chain seq x y z
N MET A 1 -3.69 -29.83 -60.87
CA MET A 1 -3.58 -28.51 -60.20
C MET A 1 -2.10 -28.13 -60.20
N THR A 2 -1.74 -27.04 -60.86
CA THR A 2 -0.34 -26.65 -61.09
C THR A 2 0.31 -26.13 -59.80
N SER A 3 1.59 -26.44 -59.61
CA SER A 3 2.42 -26.02 -58.46
C SER A 3 2.38 -24.50 -58.19
N LEU A 4 2.15 -23.70 -59.23
CA LEU A 4 1.93 -22.25 -59.16
C LEU A 4 0.70 -21.84 -58.33
N GLN A 5 -0.39 -22.61 -58.34
CA GLN A 5 -1.59 -22.29 -57.54
C GLN A 5 -1.42 -22.64 -56.06
N VAL A 6 -0.59 -23.64 -55.75
CA VAL A 6 -0.28 -24.02 -54.36
C VAL A 6 0.67 -22.99 -53.72
N ALA A 7 1.71 -22.56 -54.46
CA ALA A 7 2.65 -21.54 -54.00
C ALA A 7 1.98 -20.18 -53.75
N ASN A 8 1.11 -19.74 -54.66
CA ASN A 8 0.41 -18.45 -54.53
C ASN A 8 -0.60 -18.46 -53.36
N LYS A 9 -1.21 -19.62 -53.06
CA LYS A 9 -2.11 -19.78 -51.92
C LYS A 9 -1.34 -19.79 -50.59
N SER A 10 -0.14 -20.38 -50.54
CA SER A 10 0.72 -20.36 -49.34
C SER A 10 1.34 -18.98 -49.08
N GLU A 11 1.77 -18.25 -50.11
CA GLU A 11 2.30 -16.88 -49.96
C GLU A 11 1.22 -15.90 -49.47
N LYS A 12 -0.01 -16.00 -49.98
CA LYS A 12 -1.14 -15.18 -49.52
C LYS A 12 -1.49 -15.45 -48.06
N SER A 13 -1.47 -16.72 -47.63
CA SER A 13 -1.71 -17.11 -46.23
C SER A 13 -0.58 -16.68 -45.29
N LEU A 14 0.68 -16.75 -45.73
CA LEU A 14 1.83 -16.25 -44.96
C LEU A 14 1.76 -14.74 -44.75
N THR A 15 1.38 -13.99 -45.79
CA THR A 15 1.25 -12.53 -45.70
C THR A 15 0.14 -12.12 -44.74
N GLU A 16 -1.00 -12.82 -44.75
CA GLU A 16 -2.12 -12.59 -43.84
C GLU A 16 -1.72 -12.81 -42.37
N ILE A 17 -1.04 -13.91 -42.06
CA ILE A 17 -0.52 -14.18 -40.72
C ILE A 17 0.48 -13.11 -40.28
N LEU A 18 1.37 -12.67 -41.18
CA LEU A 18 2.37 -11.65 -40.89
C LEU A 18 1.71 -10.30 -40.56
N VAL A 19 0.68 -9.90 -41.30
CA VAL A 19 -0.10 -8.69 -41.01
C VAL A 19 -0.78 -8.78 -39.64
N VAL A 20 -1.42 -9.91 -39.32
CA VAL A 20 -2.07 -10.10 -38.02
C VAL A 20 -1.06 -10.02 -36.87
N VAL A 21 0.11 -10.63 -37.02
CA VAL A 21 1.18 -10.60 -36.00
C VAL A 21 1.68 -9.17 -35.79
N VAL A 22 1.91 -8.40 -36.86
CA VAL A 22 2.33 -7.00 -36.77
C VAL A 22 1.26 -6.15 -36.08
N LEU A 23 -0.01 -6.37 -36.41
CA LEU A 23 -1.13 -5.65 -35.81
C LEU A 23 -1.21 -5.94 -34.30
N VAL A 24 -1.18 -7.21 -33.91
CA VAL A 24 -1.19 -7.61 -32.49
C VAL A 24 0.04 -7.08 -31.74
N ALA A 25 1.24 -7.16 -32.34
CA ALA A 25 2.46 -6.67 -31.72
C ALA A 25 2.42 -5.16 -31.50
N SER A 26 1.95 -4.38 -32.49
CA SER A 26 1.81 -2.92 -32.36
C SER A 26 0.80 -2.51 -31.28
N LEU A 27 -0.31 -3.25 -31.18
CA LEU A 27 -1.34 -3.03 -30.19
C LEU A 27 -0.80 -3.34 -28.79
N MET A 28 -0.16 -4.50 -28.61
CA MET A 28 0.47 -4.89 -27.34
C MET A 28 1.56 -3.91 -26.90
N ALA A 29 2.43 -3.48 -27.82
CA ALA A 29 3.47 -2.49 -27.53
C ALA A 29 2.89 -1.15 -27.05
N SER A 30 1.81 -0.70 -27.70
CA SER A 30 1.11 0.52 -27.32
C SER A 30 0.52 0.40 -25.90
N PHE A 31 -0.15 -0.71 -25.61
CA PHE A 31 -0.71 -0.96 -24.27
C PHE A 31 0.36 -0.98 -23.18
N ILE A 32 1.47 -1.69 -23.41
CA ILE A 32 2.58 -1.79 -22.46
C ILE A 32 3.18 -0.40 -22.19
N PHE A 33 3.39 0.41 -23.23
CA PHE A 33 3.91 1.76 -23.09
C PHE A 33 3.00 2.66 -22.25
N TYR A 34 1.70 2.67 -22.55
CA TYR A 34 0.73 3.46 -21.79
C TYR A 34 0.56 2.96 -20.35
N PHE A 35 0.61 1.63 -20.15
CA PHE A 35 0.55 1.04 -18.82
C PHE A 35 1.71 1.51 -17.94
N PHE A 36 2.96 1.45 -18.44
CA PHE A 36 4.12 1.93 -17.68
C PHE A 36 4.03 3.43 -17.37
N LYS A 37 3.51 4.23 -18.30
CA LYS A 37 3.28 5.66 -18.07
C LYS A 37 2.27 5.93 -16.94
N GLN A 38 1.26 5.08 -16.79
CA GLN A 38 0.18 5.27 -15.83
C GLN A 38 0.44 4.59 -14.48
N GLN A 39 1.34 3.59 -14.43
CA GLN A 39 1.64 2.80 -13.25
C GLN A 39 2.07 3.65 -12.04
N GLY A 40 2.87 4.70 -12.24
CA GLY A 40 3.28 5.60 -11.15
C GLY A 40 2.09 6.35 -10.53
N GLN A 41 1.16 6.86 -11.35
CA GLN A 41 -0.04 7.55 -10.86
C GLN A 41 -0.98 6.58 -10.13
N ILE A 42 -1.10 5.33 -10.61
CA ILE A 42 -1.91 4.29 -9.97
C ILE A 42 -1.33 3.93 -8.59
N ASN A 43 -0.01 3.72 -8.51
CA ASN A 43 0.65 3.41 -7.25
C ASN A 43 0.52 4.55 -6.24
N GLN A 44 0.73 5.79 -6.65
CA GLN A 44 0.60 6.96 -5.78
C GLN A 44 -0.83 7.14 -5.27
N ALA A 45 -1.83 7.06 -6.16
CA ALA A 45 -3.24 7.21 -5.77
C ALA A 45 -3.68 6.08 -4.84
N GLY A 46 -3.26 4.86 -5.13
CA GLY A 46 -3.56 3.69 -4.32
C GLY A 46 -2.89 3.72 -2.94
N PHE A 47 -1.63 4.15 -2.87
CA PHE A 47 -0.95 4.37 -1.60
C PHE A 47 -1.60 5.52 -0.81
N SER A 48 -2.16 6.53 -1.48
CA SER A 48 -2.88 7.63 -0.82
C SER A 48 -4.13 7.13 -0.11
N SER A 49 -4.83 6.19 -0.74
CA SER A 49 -5.96 5.50 -0.12
C SER A 49 -5.52 4.76 1.16
N ILE A 50 -4.38 4.08 1.14
CA ILE A 50 -3.82 3.45 2.35
C ILE A 50 -3.54 4.48 3.45
N ALA A 51 -2.87 5.59 3.12
CA ALA A 51 -2.57 6.63 4.11
C ALA A 51 -3.87 7.23 4.72
N GLN A 52 -4.91 7.40 3.91
CA GLN A 52 -6.23 7.84 4.37
C GLN A 52 -6.91 6.80 5.26
N VAL A 53 -6.89 5.52 4.89
CA VAL A 53 -7.43 4.43 5.71
C VAL A 53 -6.69 4.35 7.04
N PHE A 54 -5.36 4.44 7.02
CA PHE A 54 -4.54 4.46 8.22
C PHE A 54 -4.94 5.63 9.13
N SER A 55 -5.04 6.85 8.57
CA SER A 55 -5.48 8.04 9.29
C SER A 55 -6.88 7.89 9.89
N ALA A 56 -7.84 7.39 9.11
CA ALA A 56 -9.20 7.17 9.57
C ALA A 56 -9.25 6.17 10.74
N ARG A 57 -8.49 5.07 10.66
CA ARG A 57 -8.42 4.06 11.72
C ARG A 57 -7.76 4.60 12.98
N VAL A 58 -6.63 5.30 12.87
CA VAL A 58 -5.99 5.97 14.03
C VAL A 58 -6.95 6.94 14.71
N ASN A 59 -7.68 7.75 13.94
CA ASN A 59 -8.68 8.66 14.48
C ASN A 59 -9.86 7.92 15.11
N GLY A 60 -10.30 6.81 14.53
CA GLY A 60 -11.32 5.94 15.11
C GLY A 60 -10.88 5.36 16.46
N ILE A 61 -9.64 4.88 16.56
CA ILE A 61 -9.05 4.38 17.81
C ILE A 61 -9.00 5.48 18.86
N ARG A 62 -8.59 6.68 18.48
CA ARG A 62 -8.62 7.84 19.38
C ARG A 62 -10.05 8.21 19.81
N GLY A 63 -11.01 8.12 18.91
CA GLY A 63 -12.42 8.30 19.21
C GLY A 63 -12.90 7.31 20.28
N GLN A 64 -12.61 6.03 20.10
CA GLN A 64 -12.92 4.99 21.08
C GLN A 64 -12.23 5.24 22.43
N TRP A 65 -10.95 5.65 22.41
CA TRP A 65 -10.22 6.04 23.61
C TRP A 65 -10.90 7.18 24.38
N PHE A 66 -11.46 8.17 23.69
CA PHE A 66 -12.22 9.25 24.33
C PHE A 66 -13.52 8.73 24.95
N MET A 67 -14.19 7.77 24.32
CA MET A 67 -15.45 7.18 24.83
C MET A 67 -15.21 6.26 26.04
N ASP A 68 -14.10 5.53 26.05
CA ASP A 68 -13.76 4.54 27.10
C ASP A 68 -13.08 5.16 28.33
N LEU A 69 -13.24 6.47 28.56
CA LEU A 69 -12.64 7.21 29.68
C LEU A 69 -11.10 7.18 29.70
N LYS A 70 -10.47 7.29 28.52
CA LYS A 70 -9.02 7.45 28.35
C LYS A 70 -8.20 6.28 28.92
N PRO A 71 -8.46 5.03 28.51
CA PRO A 71 -7.73 3.87 29.01
C PRO A 71 -6.29 3.84 28.47
N ARG A 72 -5.45 3.00 29.07
CA ARG A 72 -4.09 2.71 28.53
C ARG A 72 -4.13 1.80 27.29
N PHE A 73 -5.21 1.04 27.13
CA PHE A 73 -5.42 0.12 26.01
C PHE A 73 -6.84 0.29 25.49
N VAL A 74 -7.00 0.36 24.18
CA VAL A 74 -8.30 0.40 23.50
C VAL A 74 -8.64 -1.00 23.04
N ARG A 75 -9.86 -1.47 23.31
CA ARG A 75 -10.35 -2.77 22.84
C ARG A 75 -11.11 -2.56 21.53
N LEU A 76 -10.63 -3.18 20.46
CA LEU A 76 -11.25 -3.14 19.14
C LEU A 76 -11.74 -4.55 18.79
N ALA A 77 -12.90 -4.65 18.15
CA ALA A 77 -13.27 -5.90 17.51
C ALA A 77 -12.32 -6.14 16.33
N SER A 78 -11.57 -7.24 16.34
CA SER A 78 -10.71 -7.62 15.23
C SER A 78 -11.56 -7.86 13.98
N ASN A 79 -11.12 -7.32 12.85
CA ASN A 79 -11.68 -7.60 11.54
C ASN A 79 -11.18 -8.94 10.99
N GLN A 80 -10.09 -9.49 11.55
CA GLN A 80 -9.65 -10.85 11.25
C GLN A 80 -10.49 -11.86 12.04
N ILE A 81 -11.27 -12.66 11.31
CA ILE A 81 -12.00 -13.81 11.87
C ILE A 81 -10.97 -14.85 12.32
N GLN A 82 -10.59 -14.80 13.59
CA GLN A 82 -9.92 -15.93 14.24
C GLN A 82 -10.94 -17.07 14.41
N PRO A 83 -10.55 -18.34 14.22
CA PRO A 83 -11.47 -19.48 14.26
C PRO A 83 -12.23 -19.64 15.58
N ASP A 84 -11.80 -18.98 16.66
CA ASP A 84 -12.38 -19.09 18.00
C ASP A 84 -13.43 -18.03 18.35
N GLY A 85 -13.84 -17.20 17.39
CA GLY A 85 -14.92 -16.22 17.58
C GLY A 85 -14.47 -14.93 18.28
N GLY A 86 -14.25 -13.89 17.48
CA GLY A 86 -14.19 -12.49 17.92
C GLY A 86 -13.11 -12.16 18.95
N LEU A 87 -11.83 -12.28 18.57
CA LEU A 87 -10.74 -11.81 19.42
C LEU A 87 -10.75 -10.27 19.48
N MET A 88 -11.07 -9.71 20.65
CA MET A 88 -10.91 -8.28 20.90
C MET A 88 -9.42 -7.93 20.90
N LEU A 89 -8.99 -7.14 19.91
CA LEU A 89 -7.64 -6.63 19.80
C LEU A 89 -7.42 -5.53 20.83
N GLN A 90 -6.40 -5.69 21.68
CA GLN A 90 -5.98 -4.65 22.61
C GLN A 90 -4.89 -3.80 21.97
N VAL A 91 -5.21 -2.55 21.66
CA VAL A 91 -4.28 -1.59 21.05
C VAL A 91 -3.70 -0.69 22.15
N PRO A 92 -2.37 -0.70 22.36
CA PRO A 92 -1.72 0.23 23.27
C PRO A 92 -1.76 1.65 22.71
N VAL A 93 -2.03 2.61 23.59
CA VAL A 93 -2.07 4.03 23.24
C VAL A 93 -1.22 4.85 24.21
N ASN A 94 -0.69 5.96 23.73
CA ASN A 94 0.03 6.91 24.57
C ASN A 94 -0.92 7.77 25.42
N LYS A 95 -0.35 8.66 26.23
CA LYS A 95 -1.10 9.57 27.12
C LYS A 95 -2.08 10.50 26.40
N TRP A 96 -1.92 10.67 25.08
CA TRP A 96 -2.77 11.52 24.24
C TRP A 96 -3.81 10.73 23.43
N GLY A 97 -3.87 9.40 23.62
CA GLY A 97 -4.83 8.52 22.97
C GLY A 97 -4.42 8.06 21.56
N TRP A 98 -3.15 8.24 21.19
CA TRP A 98 -2.63 7.80 19.89
C TRP A 98 -1.97 6.44 19.98
N VAL A 99 -2.12 5.64 18.93
CA VAL A 99 -1.54 4.30 18.87
C VAL A 99 -0.04 4.38 19.00
N ASP A 100 0.48 3.72 20.02
CA ASP A 100 1.89 3.73 20.35
C ASP A 100 2.28 2.49 21.17
N SER A 101 3.50 1.99 20.97
CA SER A 101 4.05 0.86 21.71
C SER A 101 5.27 1.28 22.51
N GLN A 102 5.55 0.57 23.61
CA GLN A 102 6.75 0.79 24.43
C GLN A 102 7.95 -0.04 23.94
N ASP A 103 7.72 -1.06 23.12
CA ASP A 103 8.78 -1.88 22.56
C ASP A 103 9.56 -1.07 21.53
N GLN A 104 10.86 -0.86 21.74
CA GLN A 104 11.70 -0.03 20.86
C GLN A 104 12.04 -0.73 19.54
N ALA A 105 12.05 -2.07 19.52
CA ALA A 105 12.32 -2.82 18.31
C ALA A 105 11.06 -2.84 17.43
N LEU A 106 11.20 -2.44 16.15
CA LEU A 106 10.12 -2.55 15.15
C LEU A 106 8.83 -1.77 15.48
N LEU A 107 8.92 -0.68 16.25
CA LEU A 107 7.80 0.20 16.64
C LEU A 107 6.79 0.46 15.51
N CYS A 108 7.29 0.91 14.36
CA CYS A 108 6.45 1.30 13.25
C CYS A 108 5.73 0.12 12.60
N GLN A 109 6.35 -1.07 12.62
CA GLN A 109 5.70 -2.29 12.15
C GLN A 109 4.61 -2.76 13.11
N ILE A 110 4.85 -2.65 14.42
CA ILE A 110 3.85 -2.98 15.44
C ILE A 110 2.65 -2.04 15.35
N ILE A 111 2.89 -0.73 15.26
CA ILE A 111 1.85 0.29 15.07
C ILE A 111 1.05 -0.01 13.80
N TRP A 112 1.73 -0.34 12.71
CA TRP A 112 1.07 -0.72 11.47
C TRP A 112 0.13 -1.91 11.67
N HIS A 113 0.60 -2.96 12.34
CA HIS A 113 -0.21 -4.14 12.58
C HIS A 113 -1.46 -3.84 13.42
N TYR A 114 -1.33 -3.02 14.47
CA TYR A 114 -2.48 -2.62 15.29
C TYR A 114 -3.50 -1.76 14.54
N VAL A 115 -3.04 -0.84 13.68
CA VAL A 115 -3.94 0.07 12.96
C VAL A 115 -4.57 -0.64 11.76
N MET A 116 -3.77 -1.35 10.98
CA MET A 116 -4.19 -1.89 9.68
C MET A 116 -4.69 -3.33 9.76
N GLU A 117 -4.36 -4.08 10.82
CA GLU A 117 -4.66 -5.52 10.94
C GLU A 117 -4.22 -6.33 9.70
N ALA A 118 -3.15 -5.85 9.06
CA ALA A 118 -2.66 -6.33 7.78
C ALA A 118 -1.12 -6.38 7.78
N PRO A 119 -0.51 -7.25 6.98
CA PRO A 119 0.93 -7.23 6.78
C PRO A 119 1.38 -5.93 6.09
N LEU A 120 2.68 -5.62 6.16
CA LEU A 120 3.33 -4.51 5.46
C LEU A 120 3.49 -4.82 3.97
N LEU A 121 2.36 -5.04 3.28
CA LEU A 121 2.31 -5.41 1.87
C LEU A 121 1.23 -4.61 1.16
N TYR A 122 1.58 -4.02 0.03
CA TYR A 122 0.64 -3.35 -0.87
C TYR A 122 0.91 -3.74 -2.32
N MET A 123 -0.11 -4.23 -3.04
CA MET A 123 0.02 -4.67 -4.44
C MET A 123 1.22 -5.61 -4.69
N ARG A 124 1.51 -6.51 -3.74
CA ARG A 124 2.67 -7.43 -3.74
C ARG A 124 4.05 -6.76 -3.58
N ALA A 125 4.09 -5.45 -3.35
CA ALA A 125 5.30 -4.74 -2.94
C ALA A 125 5.37 -4.62 -1.40
N PRO A 126 6.55 -4.83 -0.79
CA PRO A 126 6.71 -4.64 0.65
C PRO A 126 6.67 -3.16 1.01
N ILE A 127 5.98 -2.83 2.09
CA ILE A 127 6.02 -1.49 2.69
C ILE A 127 7.16 -1.47 3.70
N SER A 128 8.11 -0.56 3.51
CA SER A 128 9.17 -0.35 4.49
C SER A 128 8.65 0.50 5.64
N ALA A 129 8.84 0.05 6.87
CA ALA A 129 8.46 0.78 8.08
C ALA A 129 9.73 1.16 8.85
N VAL A 130 10.03 2.45 8.94
CA VAL A 130 11.26 2.96 9.56
C VAL A 130 10.90 3.97 10.64
N LEU A 131 11.53 3.83 11.81
CA LEU A 131 11.50 4.85 12.85
C LEU A 131 12.54 5.92 12.49
N VAL A 132 12.09 7.14 12.25
CA VAL A 132 12.98 8.25 11.93
C VAL A 132 13.16 9.11 13.17
N GLU A 133 14.40 9.12 13.67
CA GLU A 133 14.85 9.97 14.76
C GLU A 133 15.76 11.06 14.17
N GLN A 134 15.23 12.27 13.96
CA GLN A 134 16.07 13.38 13.50
C GLN A 134 16.66 14.11 14.71
N GLN A 135 17.97 14.35 14.70
CA GLN A 135 18.65 15.14 15.73
C GLN A 135 18.07 16.56 15.94
N LYS A 136 17.31 17.08 14.95
CA LYS A 136 16.68 18.41 14.98
C LYS A 136 15.16 18.38 15.24
N GLN A 137 14.48 17.24 15.10
CA GLN A 137 13.06 17.14 15.47
C GLN A 137 12.95 16.51 16.85
N VAL A 138 12.20 17.19 17.72
CA VAL A 138 12.06 16.83 19.14
C VAL A 138 11.36 15.47 19.33
N LEU A 139 10.66 14.95 18.31
CA LEU A 139 9.77 13.80 18.45
C LEU A 139 9.96 12.80 17.29
N PRO A 140 10.22 11.51 17.60
CA PRO A 140 10.38 10.48 16.59
C PRO A 140 9.06 10.20 15.88
N TYR A 141 9.13 9.88 14.58
CA TYR A 141 7.97 9.56 13.76
C TYR A 141 8.21 8.28 12.96
N CYS A 142 7.11 7.64 12.56
CA CYS A 142 7.16 6.48 11.68
C CYS A 142 7.04 6.91 10.23
N GLN A 143 7.90 6.37 9.37
CA GLN A 143 7.83 6.56 7.93
C GLN A 143 7.49 5.22 7.28
N TYR A 144 6.46 5.24 6.44
CA TYR A 144 6.04 4.09 5.63
C TYR A 144 6.28 4.42 4.17
N SER A 145 7.10 3.63 3.50
CA SER A 145 7.50 3.88 2.11
C SER A 145 7.36 2.67 1.21
N LEU A 146 7.04 2.92 -0.05
CA LEU A 146 7.05 1.94 -1.12
C LEU A 146 8.43 1.89 -1.81
N PRO A 147 8.78 0.78 -2.46
CA PRO A 147 10.01 0.68 -3.27
C PRO A 147 10.05 1.68 -4.43
N SER A 148 8.89 2.15 -4.89
CA SER A 148 8.75 3.18 -5.93
C SER A 148 9.08 4.61 -5.45
N GLY A 149 9.34 4.80 -4.15
CA GLY A 149 9.82 6.06 -3.57
C GLY A 149 8.74 6.91 -2.90
N GLU A 150 7.46 6.56 -3.03
CA GLU A 150 6.39 7.22 -2.30
C GLU A 150 6.44 6.87 -0.82
N TYR A 151 6.24 7.85 0.04
CA TYR A 151 6.18 7.65 1.49
C TYR A 151 5.15 8.56 2.15
N PHE A 152 4.64 8.13 3.30
CA PHE A 152 3.91 8.97 4.23
C PHE A 152 4.47 8.80 5.64
N THR A 153 4.17 9.77 6.50
CA THR A 153 4.69 9.81 7.87
C THR A 153 3.55 9.80 8.88
N TYR A 154 3.76 9.11 9.99
CA TYR A 154 2.86 9.06 11.14
C TYR A 154 3.58 9.63 12.35
N GLN A 155 3.04 10.72 12.89
CA GLN A 155 3.54 11.39 14.07
C GLN A 155 2.91 10.78 15.33
N ARG A 156 3.69 9.99 16.08
CA ARG A 156 3.22 9.27 17.29
C ARG A 156 2.64 10.19 18.37
N HIS A 157 3.14 11.42 18.47
CA HIS A 157 2.74 12.37 19.52
C HIS A 157 1.37 13.01 19.29
N ASN A 158 0.97 13.24 18.03
CA ASN A 158 -0.26 13.96 17.68
C ASN A 158 -1.16 13.20 16.70
N GLY A 159 -0.81 11.96 16.35
CA GLY A 159 -1.57 11.11 15.46
C GLY A 159 -1.64 11.57 14.00
N LYS A 160 -0.92 12.63 13.63
CA LYS A 160 -1.03 13.23 12.30
C LYS A 160 -0.36 12.32 11.28
N VAL A 161 -1.11 12.02 10.24
CA VAL A 161 -0.63 11.34 9.03
C VAL A 161 -0.35 12.40 7.98
N SER A 162 0.85 12.39 7.38
CA SER A 162 1.16 13.31 6.29
C SER A 162 0.52 12.87 4.99
N GLU A 163 0.34 13.83 4.08
CA GLU A 163 0.15 13.52 2.67
C GLU A 163 1.35 12.75 2.12
N ILE A 164 1.12 12.06 1.01
CA ILE A 164 2.17 11.30 0.32
C ILE A 164 3.17 12.25 -0.30
N LYS A 165 4.44 11.92 -0.09
CA LYS A 165 5.59 12.59 -0.70
C LYS A 165 6.39 11.57 -1.49
N LEU A 166 7.12 12.05 -2.48
CA LEU A 166 8.10 11.26 -3.23
C LEU A 166 9.48 11.54 -2.64
N ALA A 167 10.22 10.47 -2.31
CA ALA A 167 11.64 10.56 -2.03
C ALA A 167 12.36 10.66 -3.39
N TYR A 168 13.00 11.80 -3.65
CA TYR A 168 13.82 12.06 -4.83
C TYR A 168 15.29 11.80 -4.52
#